data_AF-A0A7J2YSQ9-F1
#
_entry.id   AF-A0A7J2YSQ9-F1
#
_cell.length_a   1.000
_cell.length_b   1.000
_cell.length_c   1.000
_cell.angle_alpha   90.00
_cell.angle_beta   90.00
_cell.angle_gamma   90.00
#
_symmetry.space_group_name_H-M   'P 1'
#
loop_
_entity.id
_entity.type
_entity.pdbx_description
1 polymer ?
#
loop_
_entity_poly.entity_id
_entity_poly.type
_entity_poly.pdbx_seq_one_letter_code
_entity_poly.pdbx_strand_id
1 'polypeptide(L)'
;MREALFRRRQRMVRLIAMGNGLSAVVQALSSEFKCSAKAIYKDYEQMDTWAHAIEQDKQLTTILRARLDFLNREAMGLLTEDGDKKPLSVKDKFVKIGALNTSLKITVEQIKLAQELGLVERKPEVIQSAVSLAMPFETSPVIKAAYEKLAETQRAEKDAAGKAKPDTGA
;
A
#
# COMPACT_ATOMS: atom_id res chain seq x y z
N MET A 1 16.76 -9.90 -9.03
CA MET A 1 16.70 -11.35 -8.78
C MET A 1 15.44 -11.89 -9.48
N ARG A 2 15.46 -13.06 -10.14
CA ARG A 2 14.23 -13.63 -10.76
C ARG A 2 13.21 -13.93 -9.66
N GLU A 3 11.97 -13.48 -9.80
CA GLU A 3 10.91 -13.57 -8.76
C GLU A 3 10.76 -15.00 -8.17
N ALA A 4 10.79 -16.03 -9.01
CA ALA A 4 10.73 -17.42 -8.59
C ALA A 4 11.90 -17.85 -7.69
N LEU A 5 13.11 -17.34 -7.96
CA LEU A 5 14.30 -17.62 -7.14
C LEU A 5 14.16 -16.98 -5.75
N PHE A 6 13.65 -15.75 -5.72
CA PHE A 6 13.43 -15.03 -4.48
C PHE A 6 12.41 -15.75 -3.58
N ARG A 7 11.23 -16.10 -4.13
CA ARG A 7 10.18 -16.84 -3.40
C ARG A 7 10.68 -18.19 -2.86
N ARG A 8 11.47 -18.91 -3.66
CA ARG A 8 12.08 -20.18 -3.26
C ARG A 8 13.03 -20.03 -2.07
N ARG A 9 13.91 -19.03 -2.11
CA ARG A 9 14.86 -18.71 -1.04
C ARG A 9 14.15 -18.23 0.24
N GLN A 10 13.11 -17.43 0.10
CA GLN A 10 12.28 -17.02 1.22
C GLN A 10 11.58 -18.22 1.88
N ARG A 11 11.03 -19.14 1.08
CA ARG A 11 10.40 -20.38 1.58
C ARG A 11 11.42 -21.27 2.30
N MET A 12 12.64 -21.38 1.77
CA MET A 12 13.75 -22.09 2.40
C MET A 12 14.06 -21.57 3.81
N VAL A 13 14.24 -20.25 3.97
CA VAL A 13 14.53 -19.64 5.28
C VAL A 13 13.43 -19.96 6.28
N ARG A 14 12.16 -19.87 5.89
CA ARG A 14 11.04 -20.20 6.79
C ARG A 14 11.06 -21.66 7.22
N LEU A 15 11.26 -22.60 6.28
CA LEU A 15 11.27 -24.03 6.58
C LEU A 15 12.44 -24.40 7.52
N ILE A 16 13.62 -23.83 7.30
CA ILE A 16 14.78 -24.02 8.18
C ILE A 16 14.53 -23.42 9.56
N ALA A 17 13.98 -22.20 9.64
CA ALA A 17 13.68 -21.52 10.91
C ALA A 17 12.63 -22.27 11.75
N MET A 18 11.74 -23.04 11.12
CA MET A 18 10.79 -23.94 11.79
C MET A 18 11.44 -25.24 12.31
N GLY A 19 12.76 -25.42 12.13
CA GLY A 19 13.50 -26.59 12.63
C GLY A 19 13.42 -27.83 11.73
N ASN A 20 12.96 -27.70 10.48
CA ASN A 20 12.91 -28.83 9.56
C ASN A 20 14.32 -29.24 9.10
N GLY A 21 14.57 -30.55 9.00
CA GLY A 21 15.84 -31.07 8.49
C GLY A 21 16.06 -30.72 7.01
N LEU A 22 17.31 -30.43 6.63
CA LEU A 22 17.67 -29.94 5.28
C LEU A 22 17.15 -30.83 4.15
N SER A 23 17.22 -32.16 4.29
CA SER A 23 16.73 -33.10 3.27
C SER A 23 15.22 -32.94 3.03
N ALA A 24 14.41 -32.77 4.07
CA ALA A 24 12.98 -32.57 3.96
C ALA A 24 12.66 -31.21 3.31
N VAL A 25 13.41 -30.16 3.69
CA VAL A 25 13.30 -28.83 3.06
C VAL A 25 13.61 -28.90 1.56
N VAL A 26 14.68 -29.60 1.18
CA VAL A 26 15.07 -29.77 -0.22
C VAL A 26 14.00 -30.50 -1.03
N GLN A 27 13.44 -31.59 -0.51
CA GLN A 27 12.37 -32.32 -1.17
C GLN A 27 11.11 -31.46 -1.35
N ALA A 28 10.69 -30.76 -0.30
CA ALA A 28 9.53 -29.88 -0.34
C ALA A 28 9.70 -28.77 -1.40
N LEU A 29 10.83 -28.08 -1.39
CA LEU A 29 11.11 -26.99 -2.33
C LEU A 29 11.32 -27.47 -3.77
N SER A 30 11.95 -28.64 -3.94
CA SER A 30 12.15 -29.24 -5.26
C SER A 30 10.80 -29.55 -5.92
N SER A 31 9.86 -30.10 -5.14
CA SER A 31 8.48 -30.37 -5.58
C SER A 31 7.70 -29.07 -5.84
N GLU A 32 7.68 -28.15 -4.87
CA GLU A 32 6.91 -26.90 -4.94
C GLU A 32 7.34 -26.01 -6.12
N PHE A 33 8.64 -25.85 -6.33
CA PHE A 33 9.19 -24.95 -7.36
C PHE A 33 9.61 -25.66 -8.64
N LYS A 34 9.31 -26.96 -8.78
CA LYS A 34 9.65 -27.79 -9.95
C LYS A 34 11.11 -27.63 -10.39
N CYS A 35 12.04 -27.72 -9.44
CA CYS A 35 13.47 -27.54 -9.70
C CYS A 35 14.29 -28.65 -9.06
N SER A 36 15.50 -28.90 -9.57
CA SER A 36 16.33 -30.01 -9.10
C SER A 36 16.78 -29.84 -7.66
N ALA A 37 16.88 -30.94 -6.91
CA ALA A 37 17.42 -30.93 -5.54
C ALA A 37 18.81 -30.27 -5.48
N LYS A 38 19.66 -30.50 -6.49
CA LYS A 38 20.98 -29.85 -6.63
C LYS A 38 20.88 -28.32 -6.66
N ALA A 39 19.87 -27.76 -7.32
CA ALA A 39 19.68 -26.31 -7.35
C ALA A 39 19.24 -25.76 -5.98
N ILE A 40 18.47 -26.53 -5.20
CA ILE A 40 18.08 -26.16 -3.84
C ILE A 40 19.27 -26.24 -2.89
N TYR A 41 20.09 -27.29 -2.96
CA TYR A 41 21.32 -27.38 -2.17
C TYR A 41 22.25 -26.21 -2.44
N LYS A 42 22.43 -25.84 -3.71
CA LYS A 42 23.22 -24.66 -4.08
C LYS A 42 22.66 -23.36 -3.49
N ASP A 43 21.34 -23.19 -3.43
CA ASP A 43 20.74 -22.04 -2.76
C ASP A 43 21.06 -22.01 -1.27
N TYR A 44 20.98 -23.17 -0.61
CA TYR A 44 21.30 -23.32 0.81
C TYR A 44 22.78 -23.03 1.12
N GLU A 45 23.69 -23.56 0.30
CA GLU A 45 25.14 -23.31 0.43
C GLU A 45 25.49 -21.82 0.32
N GLN A 46 24.71 -21.06 -0.46
CA GLN A 46 24.89 -19.63 -0.67
C GLN A 46 24.01 -18.76 0.25
N MET A 47 23.38 -19.35 1.27
CA MET A 47 22.35 -18.66 2.07
C MET A 47 22.87 -17.41 2.78
N ASP A 48 24.12 -17.43 3.23
CA ASP A 48 24.83 -16.28 3.81
C ASP A 48 24.84 -15.04 2.89
N THR A 49 24.93 -15.24 1.57
CA THR A 49 24.99 -14.15 0.59
C THR A 49 23.66 -13.43 0.36
N TRP A 50 22.52 -14.07 0.69
CA TRP A 50 21.19 -13.54 0.33
C TRP A 50 20.18 -13.50 1.47
N ALA A 51 20.38 -14.25 2.56
CA ALA A 51 19.43 -14.30 3.67
C ALA A 51 19.23 -12.95 4.35
N HIS A 52 20.28 -12.14 4.44
CA HIS A 52 20.19 -10.80 5.01
C HIS A 52 19.24 -9.89 4.22
N ALA A 53 19.29 -9.94 2.89
CA ALA A 53 18.39 -9.16 2.04
C ALA A 53 16.92 -9.57 2.25
N ILE A 54 16.65 -10.86 2.41
CA ILE A 54 15.29 -11.35 2.69
C ILE A 54 14.79 -10.85 4.05
N GLU A 55 15.66 -10.83 5.07
CA GLU A 55 15.28 -10.33 6.40
C GLU A 55 15.07 -8.80 6.39
N GLN A 56 15.92 -8.04 5.68
CA GLN A 56 15.72 -6.60 5.48
C GLN A 56 14.37 -6.30 4.82
N ASP A 57 14.00 -7.05 3.77
CA ASP A 57 12.73 -6.84 3.08
C ASP A 57 11.51 -7.19 3.96
N LYS A 58 11.65 -8.19 4.85
CA LYS A 58 10.62 -8.54 5.85
C LYS A 58 10.49 -7.44 6.91
N GLN A 59 11.59 -6.86 7.36
CA GLN A 59 11.57 -5.72 8.27
C GLN A 59 10.92 -4.50 7.61
N LEU A 60 11.26 -4.21 6.35
CA LEU A 60 10.63 -3.14 5.57
C LEU A 60 9.11 -3.34 5.46
N THR A 61 8.66 -4.57 5.21
CA THR A 61 7.23 -4.92 5.19
C THR A 61 6.55 -4.58 6.52
N THR A 62 7.18 -4.93 7.64
CA THR A 62 6.65 -4.63 8.99
C THR A 62 6.54 -3.12 9.21
N ILE A 63 7.57 -2.36 8.81
CA ILE A 63 7.58 -0.89 8.90
C ILE A 63 6.46 -0.28 8.04
N LEU A 64 6.26 -0.77 6.81
CA LEU A 64 5.21 -0.28 5.92
C LEU A 64 3.81 -0.55 6.47
N ARG A 65 3.57 -1.72 7.08
CA ARG A 65 2.31 -2.02 7.77
C ARG A 65 2.08 -1.12 8.98
N ALA A 66 3.09 -0.92 9.81
CA ALA A 66 3.00 -0.01 10.95
C ALA A 66 2.73 1.44 10.50
N ARG A 67 3.35 1.88 9.40
CA ARG A 67 3.09 3.20 8.79
C ARG A 67 1.66 3.30 8.29
N LEU A 68 1.14 2.27 7.62
CA LEU A 68 -0.25 2.21 7.16
C LEU A 68 -1.23 2.39 8.33
N ASP A 69 -1.02 1.64 9.41
CA ASP A 69 -1.86 1.69 10.61
C ASP A 69 -1.80 3.07 11.29
N PHE A 70 -0.61 3.67 11.37
CA PHE A 70 -0.43 5.02 11.90
C PHE A 70 -1.17 6.07 11.08
N LEU A 71 -1.01 6.06 9.74
CA LEU A 71 -1.68 7.01 8.85
C LEU A 71 -3.21 6.89 8.92
N ASN A 72 -3.72 5.66 9.03
CA ASN A 72 -5.16 5.42 9.22
C ASN A 72 -5.68 6.03 10.53
N ARG A 73 -4.92 5.87 11.63
CA ARG A 73 -5.29 6.47 12.93
C ARG A 73 -5.27 8.00 12.89
N GLU A 74 -4.25 8.60 12.28
CA GLU A 74 -4.15 10.05 12.11
C GLU A 74 -5.31 10.61 11.27
N ALA A 75 -5.69 9.90 10.19
CA ALA A 75 -6.83 10.29 9.36
C ALA A 75 -8.15 10.22 10.14
N MET A 76 -8.35 9.16 10.93
CA MET A 76 -9.54 9.03 11.78
C MET A 76 -9.59 10.09 12.88
N GLY A 77 -8.47 10.39 13.55
CA GLY A 77 -8.43 11.43 14.59
C GLY A 77 -8.76 12.82 14.08
N LEU A 78 -8.41 13.15 12.82
CA LEU A 78 -8.83 14.40 12.19
C LEU A 78 -10.33 14.48 11.89
N LEU A 79 -10.98 13.33 11.70
CA LEU A 79 -12.40 13.22 11.39
C LEU A 79 -13.28 13.16 12.65
N THR A 80 -12.80 12.55 13.74
CA THR A 80 -13.61 12.35 14.96
C THR A 80 -13.49 13.49 15.99
N GLU A 81 -12.60 14.47 15.77
CA GLU A 81 -12.31 15.54 16.75
C GLU A 81 -11.92 15.01 18.14
N ASP A 82 -11.36 13.80 18.22
CA ASP A 82 -10.92 13.22 19.49
C ASP A 82 -9.58 13.82 19.93
N GLY A 83 -9.64 14.89 20.71
CA GLY A 83 -8.51 15.33 21.54
C GLY A 83 -8.64 16.74 22.10
N ASP A 84 -7.97 16.99 23.24
CA ASP A 84 -7.82 18.29 23.94
C ASP A 84 -7.12 19.41 23.12
N LYS A 85 -6.97 19.23 21.80
CA LYS A 85 -6.28 20.17 20.93
C LYS A 85 -7.27 21.14 20.32
N LYS A 86 -6.86 22.41 20.23
CA LYS A 86 -7.63 23.48 19.60
C LYS A 86 -8.12 23.02 18.22
N PRO A 87 -9.44 23.12 17.92
CA PRO A 87 -9.99 22.60 16.68
C PRO A 87 -9.33 23.29 15.48
N LEU A 88 -8.87 22.47 14.53
CA LEU A 88 -8.29 22.95 13.28
C LEU A 88 -9.37 23.63 12.43
N SER A 89 -8.97 24.64 11.65
CA SER A 89 -9.86 25.20 10.64
C SER A 89 -10.26 24.13 9.62
N VAL A 90 -11.43 24.28 9.01
CA VAL A 90 -11.90 23.37 7.95
C VAL A 90 -10.87 23.25 6.83
N LYS A 91 -10.25 24.37 6.42
CA LYS A 91 -9.22 24.41 5.40
C LYS A 91 -7.99 23.57 5.78
N ASP A 92 -7.52 23.69 7.03
CA ASP A 92 -6.36 22.94 7.51
C ASP A 92 -6.64 21.45 7.62
N LYS A 93 -7.87 21.08 8.01
CA LYS A 93 -8.32 19.67 8.00
C LYS A 93 -8.27 19.09 6.59
N PHE A 94 -8.79 19.80 5.59
CA PHE A 94 -8.74 19.34 4.19
C PHE A 94 -7.31 19.16 3.67
N VAL A 95 -6.41 20.11 3.94
CA VAL A 95 -5.00 20.01 3.53
C VAL A 95 -4.33 18.79 4.16
N LYS A 96 -4.52 18.59 5.48
CA LYS A 96 -3.94 17.44 6.19
C LYS A 96 -4.50 16.10 5.72
N ILE A 97 -5.82 16.00 5.52
CA ILE A 97 -6.46 14.80 4.96
C ILE A 97 -5.92 14.49 3.57
N GLY A 98 -5.72 15.52 2.72
CA GLY A 98 -5.10 15.36 1.40
C GLY A 98 -3.69 14.76 1.47
N ALA A 99 -2.84 15.28 2.36
CA ALA A 99 -1.48 14.77 2.56
C ALA A 99 -1.45 13.33 3.11
N LEU A 100 -2.34 13.01 4.05
CA LEU A 100 -2.50 11.66 4.59
C LEU A 100 -2.98 10.68 3.52
N ASN A 101 -3.97 11.06 2.70
CA ASN A 101 -4.46 10.22 1.62
C ASN A 101 -3.38 9.91 0.57
N THR A 102 -2.54 10.88 0.22
CA THR A 102 -1.40 10.65 -0.67
C THR A 102 -0.40 9.68 -0.05
N SER A 103 -0.06 9.87 1.23
CA SER A 103 0.85 8.98 1.96
C SER A 103 0.30 7.56 2.10
N LEU A 104 -1.01 7.44 2.31
CA LEU A 104 -1.74 6.18 2.38
C LEU A 104 -1.65 5.42 1.05
N LYS A 105 -1.94 6.10 -0.06
CA LYS A 105 -1.84 5.51 -1.41
C LYS A 105 -0.43 5.00 -1.71
N ILE A 106 0.60 5.78 -1.43
CA ILE A 106 2.00 5.37 -1.63
C ILE A 106 2.32 4.13 -0.78
N THR A 107 1.90 4.12 0.48
CA THR A 107 2.15 2.99 1.39
C THR A 107 1.43 1.73 0.92
N VAL A 108 0.20 1.84 0.41
CA VAL A 108 -0.55 0.72 -0.17
C VAL A 108 0.15 0.15 -1.41
N GLU A 109 0.63 0.98 -2.32
CA GLU A 109 1.38 0.51 -3.51
C GLU A 109 2.70 -0.17 -3.13
N GLN A 110 3.41 0.35 -2.12
CA GLN A 110 4.61 -0.32 -1.59
C GLN A 110 4.29 -1.69 -0.98
N ILE A 111 3.15 -1.83 -0.29
CA ILE A 111 2.69 -3.12 0.25
C ILE A 111 2.29 -4.07 -0.88
N LYS A 112 1.59 -3.60 -1.93
CA LYS A 112 1.24 -4.42 -3.10
C LYS A 112 2.49 -4.95 -3.80
N LEU A 113 3.48 -4.09 -4.05
CA LEU A 113 4.76 -4.50 -4.61
C LEU A 113 5.43 -5.56 -3.73
N ALA A 114 5.41 -5.36 -2.41
CA ALA A 114 5.95 -6.36 -1.48
C ALA A 114 5.16 -7.69 -1.49
N GLN A 115 3.84 -7.67 -1.74
CA GLN A 115 3.02 -8.88 -1.94
C GLN A 115 3.33 -9.59 -3.26
N GLU A 116 3.54 -8.83 -4.35
CA GLU A 116 3.98 -9.35 -5.65
C GLU A 116 5.35 -10.01 -5.55
N LEU A 117 6.26 -9.42 -4.76
CA LEU A 117 7.57 -9.99 -4.48
C LEU A 117 7.53 -11.17 -3.48
N GLY A 118 6.35 -11.49 -2.92
CA GLY A 118 6.17 -12.58 -1.94
C GLY A 118 6.68 -12.26 -0.52
N LEU A 119 7.20 -11.06 -0.29
CA LEU A 119 7.70 -10.58 1.01
C LEU A 119 6.62 -10.56 2.08
N VAL A 120 5.41 -10.25 1.64
CA VAL A 120 4.20 -10.21 2.43
C VAL A 120 3.34 -11.38 2.02
N GLU A 121 2.86 -12.19 2.96
CA GLU A 121 1.79 -13.13 2.65
C GLU A 121 0.60 -12.35 2.08
N ARG A 122 0.19 -12.70 0.85
CA ARG A 122 -1.17 -12.41 0.41
C ARG A 122 -2.05 -13.07 1.46
N LYS A 123 -2.80 -12.29 2.24
CA LYS A 123 -3.92 -12.87 2.99
C LYS A 123 -4.69 -13.71 1.95
N PRO A 124 -5.05 -14.97 2.23
CA PRO A 124 -5.98 -15.67 1.35
C PRO A 124 -7.13 -14.69 1.09
N GLU A 125 -7.50 -14.52 -0.17
CA GLU A 125 -8.63 -13.67 -0.55
C GLU A 125 -9.84 -14.19 0.23
N VAL A 126 -10.10 -13.60 1.39
CA VAL A 126 -11.46 -13.45 1.84
C VAL A 126 -12.02 -12.51 0.78
N ILE A 127 -12.73 -13.11 -0.16
CA ILE A 127 -13.60 -12.43 -1.09
C ILE A 127 -14.54 -11.58 -0.22
N GLN A 128 -14.15 -10.34 0.04
CA GLN A 128 -15.09 -9.25 0.15
C GLN A 128 -15.09 -8.57 -1.21
N SER A 129 -15.59 -9.31 -2.22
CA SER A 129 -16.31 -8.66 -3.29
C SER A 129 -17.36 -7.76 -2.62
N ALA A 130 -17.32 -6.46 -2.93
CA ALA A 130 -18.23 -5.42 -2.46
C ALA A 130 -17.97 -4.76 -1.10
N VAL A 131 -16.72 -4.39 -0.82
CA VAL A 131 -16.52 -3.04 -0.28
C VAL A 131 -15.78 -2.26 -1.34
N SER A 132 -16.56 -1.68 -2.26
CA SER A 132 -16.10 -0.46 -2.92
C SER A 132 -15.59 0.43 -1.79
N LEU A 133 -14.29 0.74 -1.77
CA LEU A 133 -13.74 1.84 -0.98
C LEU A 133 -14.27 3.15 -1.58
N ALA A 134 -15.60 3.26 -1.68
CA ALA A 134 -16.25 4.53 -1.79
C ALA A 134 -15.84 5.25 -0.52
N MET A 135 -14.97 6.23 -0.71
CA MET A 135 -14.48 7.04 0.37
C MET A 135 -15.70 7.54 1.17
N PRO A 136 -15.61 7.77 2.49
CA PRO A 136 -16.75 8.27 3.28
C PRO A 136 -17.38 9.55 2.71
N PHE A 137 -16.64 10.29 1.88
CA PHE A 137 -17.15 11.46 1.16
C PHE A 137 -17.96 11.15 -0.11
N GLU A 138 -17.78 10.00 -0.75
CA GLU A 138 -18.57 9.58 -1.92
C GLU A 138 -19.97 9.10 -1.52
N THR A 139 -20.16 8.71 -0.27
CA THR A 139 -21.45 8.27 0.29
C THR A 139 -22.16 9.33 1.13
N SER A 140 -21.52 10.48 1.41
CA SER A 140 -22.12 11.57 2.18
C SER A 140 -22.90 12.53 1.27
N PRO A 141 -24.23 12.68 1.44
CA PRO A 141 -25.05 13.60 0.63
C PRO A 141 -24.59 15.05 0.75
N VAL A 142 -24.08 15.43 1.93
CA VAL A 142 -23.62 16.78 2.23
C VAL A 142 -22.32 17.09 1.49
N ILE A 143 -21.39 16.14 1.45
CA ILE A 143 -20.10 16.33 0.75
C ILE A 143 -20.30 16.29 -0.76
N LYS A 144 -21.20 15.42 -1.25
CA LYS A 144 -21.59 15.39 -2.66
C LYS A 144 -22.16 16.74 -3.13
N ALA A 145 -23.10 17.31 -2.36
CA ALA A 145 -23.66 18.63 -2.65
C ALA A 145 -22.59 19.76 -2.62
N ALA A 146 -21.61 19.68 -1.71
CA ALA A 146 -20.52 20.64 -1.65
C ALA A 146 -19.60 20.57 -2.88
N TYR A 147 -19.31 19.36 -3.38
CA TYR A 147 -18.52 19.15 -4.60
C TYR A 147 -19.25 19.63 -5.87
N GLU A 148 -20.55 19.36 -5.97
CA GLU A 148 -21.40 19.83 -7.08
C GLU A 148 -21.41 21.36 -7.13
N LYS A 149 -21.61 22.02 -5.98
CA LYS A 149 -21.58 23.49 -5.89
C LYS A 149 -20.20 24.07 -6.24
N LEU A 150 -19.11 23.42 -5.81
CA LEU A 150 -17.75 23.85 -6.15
C LEU A 150 -17.49 23.72 -7.66
N ALA A 151 -17.93 22.63 -8.28
CA ALA A 151 -17.78 22.39 -9.71
C ALA A 151 -18.60 23.38 -10.55
N GLU A 152 -19.80 23.72 -10.11
CA GLU A 152 -20.63 24.77 -10.72
C GLU A 152 -19.95 26.14 -10.63
N THR A 153 -19.38 26.47 -9.46
CA THR A 153 -18.67 27.74 -9.25
C THR A 153 -17.43 27.84 -10.15
N GLN A 154 -16.65 26.75 -10.26
CA GLN A 154 -15.48 26.69 -11.13
C GLN A 154 -15.82 26.76 -12.62
N ARG A 155 -16.95 26.17 -13.04
CA ARG A 155 -17.45 26.32 -14.41
C ARG A 155 -17.88 27.76 -14.69
N ALA A 156 -18.61 28.38 -13.76
CA ALA A 156 -19.01 29.78 -13.87
C ALA A 156 -17.82 30.74 -13.92
N GLU A 157 -16.77 30.51 -13.11
CA GLU A 157 -15.53 31.29 -13.14
C GLU A 157 -14.77 31.10 -14.46
N LYS A 158 -14.72 29.88 -14.99
CA LYS A 158 -14.09 29.60 -16.29
C LYS A 158 -14.85 30.23 -17.46
N ASP A 159 -16.18 30.21 -17.42
CA ASP A 159 -17.03 30.81 -18.43
C ASP A 159 -16.99 32.35 -18.37
N ALA A 160 -16.90 32.93 -17.16
CA ALA A 160 -16.68 34.35 -16.96
C ALA A 160 -15.28 34.79 -17.47
N ALA A 161 -14.24 33.99 -17.21
CA ALA A 161 -12.88 34.24 -17.71
C ALA A 161 -12.78 34.08 -19.24
N GLY A 162 -13.60 33.20 -19.85
CA GLY A 162 -13.70 33.05 -21.30
C GLY A 162 -14.38 34.23 -22.00
N LYS A 163 -15.33 34.89 -21.33
CA LYS A 163 -16.04 36.09 -21.84
C LYS A 163 -15.31 37.40 -21.56
N ALA A 164 -14.31 37.41 -20.69
CA ALA A 164 -13.52 38.60 -20.35
C ALA A 164 -12.26 38.78 -21.22
N LYS A 165 -12.18 38.14 -22.39
CA LYS A 165 -11.16 38.51 -23.38
C LYS A 165 -11.55 39.86 -24.01
N PRO A 166 -10.72 40.91 -23.89
CA PRO A 166 -11.02 42.20 -24.49
C PRO A 166 -10.94 42.09 -26.02
N ASP A 167 -11.96 42.64 -26.66
CA ASP A 167 -11.99 42.90 -28.09
C ASP A 167 -11.00 44.03 -28.38
N THR A 168 -9.74 43.70 -28.62
CA THR A 168 -8.78 44.66 -29.20
C THR A 168 -8.90 44.59 -30.70
N GLY A 169 -9.74 45.47 -31.24
CA GLY A 169 -9.68 45.88 -32.63
C GLY A 169 -8.33 46.54 -32.94
N ALA A 170 -7.72 46.10 -34.03
CA ALA A 170 -6.77 46.84 -34.85
C ALA A 170 -6.85 46.26 -36.27
#